data_AF-A0A1I1CJX4-F1
#
_entry.id   AF-A0A1I1CJX4-F1
#
_cell.length_a   1.000
_cell.length_b   1.000
_cell.length_c   1.000
_cell.angle_alpha   90.00
_cell.angle_beta   90.00
_cell.angle_gamma   90.00
#
_symmetry.space_group_name_H-M   'P 1'
#
loop_
_entity.id
_entity.type
_entity.pdbx_description
1 polymer ?
#
loop_
_entity_poly.entity_id
_entity_poly.type
_entity_poly.pdbx_seq_one_letter_code
_entity_poly.pdbx_strand_id
1 'polypeptide(L)'
;MHSHPYQRGKRARVPEASAYASLRTVTSYALGAALNEVAWGSGQEGCRPTAIGDLLRPDVPPELAEVAEVFCGQSDPGAQFDLGLGLMLRGMDTPECT
;
A
#
# COMPACT_ATOMS: atom_id res chain seq x y z
N MET A 1 -38.86 -18.43 -28.81
CA MET A 1 -37.60 -17.65 -28.76
C MET A 1 -37.84 -16.39 -27.95
N HIS A 2 -37.57 -16.43 -26.64
CA HIS A 2 -37.62 -15.25 -25.77
C HIS A 2 -36.19 -14.72 -25.62
N SER A 3 -35.88 -13.65 -26.33
CA SER A 3 -34.60 -12.94 -26.24
C SER A 3 -34.55 -12.18 -24.91
N HIS A 4 -33.78 -12.69 -23.96
CA HIS A 4 -33.43 -11.97 -22.73
C HIS A 4 -32.59 -10.74 -23.09
N PRO A 5 -33.01 -9.52 -22.74
CA PRO A 5 -32.16 -8.34 -22.90
C PRO A 5 -31.01 -8.41 -21.88
N TYR A 6 -29.79 -8.41 -22.41
CA TYR A 6 -28.54 -8.22 -21.67
C TYR A 6 -28.59 -6.88 -20.92
N GLN A 7 -28.82 -6.94 -19.61
CA GLN A 7 -28.76 -5.78 -18.73
C GLN A 7 -27.30 -5.35 -18.58
N ARG A 8 -26.86 -4.44 -19.45
CA ARG A 8 -25.57 -3.75 -19.32
C ARG A 8 -25.64 -2.93 -18.02
N GLY A 9 -25.04 -3.45 -16.96
CA GLY A 9 -25.00 -2.79 -15.65
C GLY A 9 -24.59 -1.32 -15.80
N LYS A 10 -25.46 -0.40 -15.38
CA LYS A 10 -25.15 1.03 -15.34
C LYS A 10 -24.02 1.21 -14.32
N ARG A 11 -22.81 1.46 -14.79
CA ARG A 11 -21.73 1.97 -13.92
C ARG A 11 -22.22 3.29 -13.33
N ALA A 12 -22.37 3.35 -12.01
CA ALA A 12 -22.60 4.61 -11.34
C ALA A 12 -21.50 5.59 -11.76
N ARG A 13 -21.89 6.80 -12.16
CA ARG A 13 -20.92 7.81 -12.59
C ARG A 13 -20.31 8.39 -11.32
N VAL A 14 -19.06 8.02 -11.03
CA VAL A 14 -18.28 8.67 -9.97
C VAL A 14 -18.07 10.13 -10.36
N PRO A 15 -18.30 11.12 -9.48
CA PRO A 15 -17.97 12.51 -9.76
C PRO A 15 -16.49 12.65 -10.16
N GLU A 16 -16.21 13.45 -11.18
CA GLU A 16 -14.86 13.58 -11.75
C GLU A 16 -13.82 14.00 -10.69
N ALA A 17 -14.16 14.92 -9.80
CA ALA A 17 -13.30 15.35 -8.71
C ALA A 17 -12.95 14.20 -7.74
N SER A 18 -13.93 13.33 -7.44
CA SER A 18 -13.72 12.15 -6.59
C SER A 18 -12.85 11.11 -7.31
N ALA A 19 -13.11 10.85 -8.60
CA ALA A 19 -12.27 9.96 -9.41
C ALA A 19 -10.82 10.44 -9.50
N TYR A 20 -10.61 11.76 -9.67
CA TYR A 20 -9.27 12.35 -9.70
C TYR A 20 -8.56 12.25 -8.35
N ALA A 21 -9.27 12.51 -7.25
CA ALA A 21 -8.72 12.36 -5.91
C ALA A 21 -8.28 10.91 -5.62
N SER A 22 -9.11 9.94 -6.00
CA SER A 22 -8.78 8.51 -5.90
C SER A 22 -7.56 8.14 -6.75
N LEU A 23 -7.54 8.54 -8.03
CA LEU A 23 -6.42 8.29 -8.93
C LEU A 23 -5.12 8.88 -8.39
N ARG A 24 -5.15 10.15 -7.96
CA ARG A 24 -3.99 10.81 -7.38
C ARG A 24 -3.45 10.03 -6.17
N THR A 25 -4.34 9.58 -5.29
CA THR A 25 -3.97 8.84 -4.08
C THR A 25 -3.31 7.50 -4.42
N VAL A 26 -3.94 6.70 -5.28
CA VAL A 26 -3.41 5.38 -5.70
C VAL A 26 -2.09 5.55 -6.45
N THR A 27 -1.98 6.52 -7.36
CA THR A 27 -0.75 6.76 -8.12
C THR A 27 0.39 7.22 -7.20
N SER A 28 0.14 8.13 -6.26
CA SER A 28 1.16 8.56 -5.30
C SER A 28 1.65 7.40 -4.42
N TYR A 29 0.73 6.53 -3.97
CA TYR A 29 1.08 5.33 -3.21
C TYR A 29 1.94 4.36 -4.01
N ALA A 30 1.51 4.00 -5.22
CA ALA A 30 2.23 3.07 -6.08
C ALA A 30 3.60 3.60 -6.49
N LEU A 31 3.71 4.89 -6.79
CA LEU A 31 4.98 5.52 -7.09
C LEU A 31 5.92 5.50 -5.89
N GLY A 32 5.41 5.83 -4.70
CA GLY A 32 6.20 5.79 -3.46
C GLY A 32 6.71 4.38 -3.14
N ALA A 33 5.87 3.37 -3.29
CA ALA A 33 6.25 1.97 -3.09
C ALA A 33 7.36 1.54 -4.07
N ALA A 34 7.21 1.85 -5.36
CA ALA A 34 8.22 1.52 -6.37
C ALA A 34 9.55 2.26 -6.14
N LEU A 35 9.51 3.54 -5.77
CA LEU A 35 10.72 4.30 -5.45
C LEU A 35 11.44 3.72 -4.22
N ASN A 36 10.69 3.32 -3.19
CA ASN A 36 11.24 2.67 -2.01
C ASN A 36 11.89 1.33 -2.40
N GLU A 37 11.22 0.51 -3.21
CA GLU A 37 11.78 -0.75 -3.69
C GLU A 37 13.09 -0.56 -4.47
N VAL A 38 13.17 0.44 -5.36
CA VAL A 38 14.42 0.74 -6.09
C VAL A 38 15.53 1.21 -5.14
N ALA A 39 15.18 2.05 -4.15
CA ALA A 39 16.13 2.60 -3.20
C ALA A 39 16.74 1.53 -2.27
N TRP A 40 15.94 0.56 -1.83
CA TRP A 40 16.39 -0.49 -0.90
C TRP A 40 16.80 -1.79 -1.59
N GLY A 41 16.19 -2.14 -2.73
CA GLY A 41 16.50 -3.34 -3.52
C GLY A 41 17.84 -3.27 -4.26
N SER A 42 18.46 -2.09 -4.35
CA SER A 42 19.81 -1.89 -4.88
C SER A 42 20.92 -1.93 -3.81
N GLY A 43 20.57 -2.17 -2.54
CA GLY A 43 21.54 -2.34 -1.46
C GLY A 43 22.41 -3.58 -1.66
N GLN A 44 23.73 -3.44 -1.56
CA GLN A 44 24.66 -4.57 -1.68
C GLN A 44 24.32 -5.64 -0.63
N GLU A 45 24.20 -6.90 -1.08
CA GLU A 45 23.83 -8.06 -0.24
C GLU A 45 24.72 -8.22 1.02
N GLY A 46 25.94 -7.67 1.00
CA GLY A 46 26.90 -7.71 2.11
C GLY A 46 26.71 -6.67 3.22
N CYS A 47 25.78 -5.70 3.09
CA CYS A 47 25.51 -4.69 4.11
C CYS A 47 24.15 -4.87 4.81
N ARG A 48 23.47 -6.01 4.59
CA ARG A 48 22.21 -6.29 5.25
C ARG A 48 22.47 -6.60 6.73
N PRO A 49 21.93 -5.81 7.67
CA PRO A 49 22.11 -6.04 9.09
C PRO A 49 21.59 -7.42 9.48
N THR A 50 22.34 -8.13 10.32
CA THR A 50 21.97 -9.46 10.81
C THR A 50 20.79 -9.42 11.78
N ALA A 51 20.62 -8.30 12.50
CA ALA A 51 19.48 -7.99 13.35
C ALA A 51 19.16 -6.48 13.24
N ILE A 52 17.88 -6.10 13.24
CA ILE A 52 17.49 -4.69 13.12
C ILE A 52 17.79 -3.95 14.42
N GLY A 53 17.75 -4.65 15.56
CA GLY A 53 18.21 -4.13 16.86
C GLY A 53 19.61 -3.48 16.83
N ASP A 54 20.52 -3.95 15.98
CA ASP A 54 21.88 -3.40 15.87
C ASP A 54 21.92 -2.03 15.17
N LEU A 55 20.86 -1.67 14.43
CA LEU A 55 20.70 -0.36 13.78
C LEU A 55 19.94 0.66 14.64
N LEU A 56 19.29 0.20 15.71
CA LEU A 56 18.45 1.05 16.55
C LEU A 56 19.30 1.81 17.56
N ARG A 57 18.90 3.04 17.86
CA ARG A 57 19.49 3.79 18.96
C ARG A 57 19.06 3.15 20.29
N PRO A 58 19.87 3.24 21.36
CA PRO A 58 19.56 2.61 22.65
C PRO A 58 18.27 3.11 23.31
N ASP A 59 17.76 4.26 22.91
CA ASP A 59 16.58 4.94 23.45
C ASP A 59 15.31 4.72 22.62
N VAL A 60 15.35 3.85 21.60
CA VAL A 60 14.17 3.54 20.78
C VAL A 60 13.12 2.81 21.63
N PRO A 61 11.86 3.29 21.66
CA PRO A 61 10.76 2.58 22.33
C PRO A 61 10.61 1.15 21.82
N PRO A 62 10.34 0.16 22.70
CA PRO A 62 10.23 -1.25 22.32
C PRO A 62 9.23 -1.50 21.19
N GLU A 63 8.11 -0.77 21.18
CA GLU A 63 7.06 -0.93 20.17
C GLU A 63 7.55 -0.51 18.78
N LEU A 64 8.43 0.50 18.70
CA LEU A 64 9.03 0.92 17.43
C LEU A 64 10.15 -0.04 16.99
N ALA A 65 10.86 -0.63 17.94
CA ALA A 65 11.84 -1.68 17.65
C ALA A 65 11.18 -2.93 17.05
N GLU A 66 10.05 -3.37 17.60
CA GLU A 66 9.28 -4.49 17.08
C GLU A 66 8.77 -4.22 15.65
N VAL A 67 8.28 -3.01 15.37
CA VAL A 67 7.86 -2.63 14.02
C VAL A 67 9.03 -2.64 13.04
N ALA A 68 10.20 -2.15 13.47
CA ALA A 68 11.39 -2.13 12.64
C ALA A 68 11.88 -3.55 12.30
N GLU A 69 11.84 -4.49 13.25
CA GLU A 69 12.17 -5.91 13.01
C GLU A 69 11.25 -6.52 11.94
N VAL A 70 9.94 -6.26 12.03
CA VAL A 70 8.98 -6.75 11.03
C VAL A 70 9.24 -6.12 9.66
N PHE A 71 9.39 -4.79 9.60
CA PHE A 71 9.49 -4.03 8.36
C PHE A 71 10.82 -4.23 7.62
N CYS A 72 11.93 -4.34 8.33
CA CYS A 72 13.26 -4.42 7.73
C CYS A 72 13.75 -5.88 7.58
N GLY A 73 13.24 -6.81 8.38
CA GLY A 73 13.73 -8.19 8.46
C GLY A 73 12.86 -9.24 7.78
N GLN A 74 11.53 -9.10 7.81
CA GLN A 74 10.61 -10.23 7.57
C GLN A 74 9.44 -9.95 6.63
N SER A 75 9.18 -8.69 6.30
CA SER A 75 8.03 -8.35 5.47
C SER A 75 8.32 -8.52 3.98
N ASP A 76 7.44 -9.26 3.30
CA ASP A 76 7.39 -9.30 1.84
C ASP A 76 6.90 -7.94 1.28
N PRO A 77 7.72 -7.23 0.48
CA PRO A 77 7.32 -5.95 -0.12
C PRO A 77 6.06 -6.06 -0.99
N GLY A 78 5.85 -7.20 -1.66
CA GLY A 78 4.66 -7.43 -2.47
C GLY A 78 3.39 -7.49 -1.61
N ALA A 79 3.40 -8.31 -0.57
CA ALA A 79 2.29 -8.38 0.39
C ALA A 79 2.01 -7.04 1.09
N GLN A 80 3.04 -6.25 1.41
CA GLN A 80 2.84 -4.90 1.96
C GLN A 80 2.13 -3.97 0.98
N PHE A 81 2.57 -3.99 -0.28
CA PHE A 81 1.95 -3.18 -1.33
C PHE A 81 0.45 -3.50 -1.47
N ASP A 82 0.12 -4.79 -1.56
CA ASP A 82 -1.26 -5.28 -1.72
C ASP A 82 -2.13 -4.92 -0.51
N LEU A 83 -1.59 -5.03 0.70
CA LEU A 83 -2.30 -4.64 1.92
C LEU A 83 -2.67 -3.15 1.89
N GLY A 84 -1.72 -2.27 1.61
CA GLY A 84 -1.98 -0.83 1.57
C GLY A 84 -2.93 -0.43 0.45
N LEU A 85 -2.81 -1.04 -0.74
CA LEU A 85 -3.76 -0.82 -1.83
C LEU A 85 -5.17 -1.27 -1.46
N GLY A 86 -5.29 -2.45 -0.82
CA GLY A 86 -6.58 -2.97 -0.35
C GLY A 86 -7.24 -2.06 0.68
N LEU A 87 -6.46 -1.47 1.60
CA LEU A 87 -6.96 -0.49 2.58
C LEU A 87 -7.44 0.79 1.90
N MET A 88 -6.70 1.31 0.91
CA MET A 88 -7.11 2.49 0.15
C MET A 88 -8.41 2.28 -0.61
N LEU A 89 -8.55 1.14 -1.30
CA LEU A 89 -9.77 0.80 -2.04
C LEU A 89 -10.98 0.69 -1.11
N ARG A 90 -10.84 0.01 0.04
CA ARG A 90 -11.91 -0.08 1.04
C ARG A 90 -12.31 1.28 1.61
N GLY A 91 -11.34 2.16 1.84
CA GLY A 91 -11.59 3.53 2.29
C GLY A 91 -12.32 4.38 1.26
N MET A 92 -12.14 4.11 -0.02
CA MET A 92 -12.85 4.81 -1.11
C MET A 92 -14.27 4.27 -1.33
N ASP A 93 -14.51 3.00 -1.01
CA ASP A 93 -15.84 2.38 -1.08
C ASP A 93 -16.72 2.70 0.14
N THR A 94 -16.16 3.32 1.20
CA THR A 94 -16.93 3.65 2.40
C THR A 94 -17.75 4.92 2.13
N PRO A 95 -19.09 4.86 2.26
CA PRO A 95 -19.92 6.05 2.06
C PRO A 95 -19.57 7.11 3.11
N GLU A 96 -19.45 8.36 2.68
CA GLU A 96 -19.31 9.50 3.60
C GLU A 96 -20.53 9.51 4.52
N CYS A 97 -20.32 9.30 5.83
CA CYS A 97 -21.36 9.59 6.82
C CYS A 97 -21.62 11.10 6.76
N THR A 98 -22.70 11.49 6.08
CA THR A 98 -23.23 12.86 6.02
C THR A 98 -24.65 12.86 6.54
#